data_AF-A0A4R7YT52-F1
#
_entry.id   AF-A0A4R7YT52-F1
#
_cell.length_a   1.000
_cell.length_b   1.000
_cell.length_c   1.000
_cell.angle_alpha   90.00
_cell.angle_beta   90.00
_cell.angle_gamma   90.00
#
_symmetry.space_group_name_H-M   'P 1'
#
loop_
_entity.id
_entity.type
_entity.pdbx_description
1 polymer ?
#
loop_
_entity_poly.entity_id
_entity_poly.type
_entity_poly.pdbx_seq_one_letter_code
_entity_poly.pdbx_strand_id
1 'polypeptide(L)'
;MKFNKVDTSFWIDEKVRAWDDKTKFLALYILTNQHRYSEGLYRLPKHYIAGDLSISIEEVDQLLNNLIGNEFIAYDEKNSIILIKRALKYSPLINKNHQKAALKKLTELPKSYLFNEFLKLAEKHNNTFAKYLKKELAEYFIDQDPDVTGDSDAISNGIADGIDDAVNDGMGDSLELELAPALTPTLELAQFNKTFDSDSEMEIIFIENNFDGDNTSNLNNDSAAAAEQTNFEAEKLTKKLIDLILSNNSRARVPEKNIENKLFRKWLDSIEKLNRLGPVGAKEEENKGYSWQEIDEIIEFSQQNDFWKSNILSAQKLRKQVIVLENQMQRNGYQDQAEAKMDMLAELYAEAKGDDLDG
;
A
#
# COMPACT_ATOMS: atom_id res chain seq x y z
N MET A 1 3.27 -7.25 6.90
CA MET A 1 4.64 -6.75 7.07
C MET A 1 4.62 -5.23 6.88
N LYS A 2 5.18 -4.43 7.80
CA LYS A 2 5.33 -2.97 7.64
C LYS A 2 6.58 -2.72 6.79
N PHE A 3 6.48 -1.88 5.77
CA PHE A 3 7.62 -1.52 4.93
C PHE A 3 7.69 -0.01 4.72
N ASN A 4 8.90 0.48 4.52
CA ASN A 4 9.20 1.88 4.24
C ASN A 4 9.87 1.97 2.87
N LYS A 5 9.29 2.73 1.95
CA LYS A 5 9.84 2.90 0.60
C LYS A 5 11.04 3.86 0.62
N VAL A 6 12.11 3.47 -0.07
CA VAL A 6 13.24 4.33 -0.44
C VAL A 6 13.16 4.55 -1.94
N ASP A 7 13.15 5.81 -2.36
CA ASP A 7 13.11 6.17 -3.77
C ASP A 7 14.47 5.86 -4.43
N THR A 8 14.46 5.29 -5.64
CA THR A 8 15.70 4.94 -6.36
C THR A 8 16.57 6.16 -6.67
N SER A 9 15.99 7.38 -6.66
CA SER A 9 16.75 8.63 -6.77
C SER A 9 17.81 8.80 -5.68
N PHE A 10 17.67 8.10 -4.55
CA PHE A 10 18.68 8.08 -3.49
C PHE A 10 20.09 7.75 -4.02
N TRP A 11 20.20 6.78 -4.93
CA TRP A 11 21.50 6.32 -5.44
C TRP A 11 22.13 7.23 -6.48
N ILE A 12 21.33 8.07 -7.14
CA ILE A 12 21.79 9.00 -8.18
C ILE A 12 21.87 10.45 -7.69
N ASP A 13 21.38 10.75 -6.49
CA ASP A 13 21.51 12.08 -5.87
C ASP A 13 23.00 12.40 -5.65
N GLU A 14 23.42 13.57 -6.13
CA GLU A 14 24.81 14.00 -6.12
C GLU A 14 25.38 14.11 -4.71
N LYS A 15 24.59 14.62 -3.74
CA LYS A 15 25.02 14.72 -2.34
C LYS A 15 25.22 13.32 -1.76
N VAL A 16 24.26 12.42 -1.98
CA VAL A 16 24.31 11.05 -1.45
C VAL A 16 25.51 10.29 -2.00
N ARG A 17 25.83 10.43 -3.31
CA ARG A 17 27.00 9.76 -3.90
C ARG A 17 28.32 10.17 -3.25
N ALA A 18 28.44 11.42 -2.82
CA ALA A 18 29.63 11.96 -2.18
C ALA A 18 29.80 11.54 -0.70
N TRP A 19 28.77 10.97 -0.06
CA TRP A 19 28.86 10.50 1.32
C TRP A 19 29.68 9.22 1.43
N ASP A 20 30.31 9.03 2.59
CA ASP A 20 30.91 7.75 2.97
C ASP A 20 29.83 6.68 3.23
N ASP A 21 30.25 5.42 3.26
CA ASP A 21 29.34 4.28 3.37
C ASP A 21 28.61 4.23 4.71
N LYS A 22 29.21 4.69 5.81
CA LYS A 22 28.54 4.73 7.12
C LYS A 22 27.46 5.80 7.15
N THR A 23 27.73 6.98 6.58
CA THR A 23 26.71 8.04 6.44
C THR A 23 25.54 7.57 5.56
N LYS A 24 25.81 6.89 4.43
CA LYS A 24 24.77 6.28 3.59
C LYS A 24 23.97 5.23 4.36
N PHE A 25 24.64 4.38 5.13
CA PHE A 25 24.00 3.32 5.91
C PHE A 25 23.08 3.90 6.99
N LEU A 26 23.54 4.92 7.73
CA LEU A 26 22.69 5.62 8.70
C LEU A 26 21.49 6.30 8.01
N ALA A 27 21.69 6.94 6.86
CA ALA A 27 20.59 7.54 6.11
C ALA A 27 19.54 6.50 5.70
N LEU A 28 19.96 5.33 5.23
CA LEU A 28 19.05 4.22 4.91
C LEU A 28 18.32 3.71 6.16
N TYR A 29 19.02 3.52 7.27
CA TYR A 29 18.41 3.15 8.54
C TYR A 29 17.35 4.16 8.99
N ILE A 30 17.64 5.47 8.92
CA ILE A 30 16.68 6.54 9.23
C ILE A 30 15.44 6.44 8.33
N LEU A 31 15.62 6.14 7.04
CA LEU A 31 14.51 6.00 6.10
C LEU A 31 13.67 4.74 6.34
N THR A 32 14.25 3.66 6.90
CA THR A 32 13.62 2.34 6.89
C THR A 32 13.31 1.72 8.25
N ASN A 33 13.87 2.23 9.35
CA ASN A 33 13.68 1.65 10.70
C ASN A 33 12.19 1.52 11.11
N GLN A 34 11.95 0.66 12.11
CA GLN A 34 10.60 0.32 12.58
C GLN A 34 9.82 1.51 13.17
N HIS A 35 10.53 2.50 13.72
CA HIS A 35 9.95 3.69 14.35
C HIS A 35 9.49 4.73 13.33
N ARG A 36 9.98 4.66 12.09
CA ARG A 36 9.69 5.62 11.03
C ARG A 36 8.22 5.62 10.61
N TYR A 37 7.70 6.83 10.39
CA TYR A 37 6.40 7.11 9.77
C TYR A 37 6.58 7.83 8.43
N SER A 38 5.52 7.85 7.62
CA SER A 38 5.53 8.34 6.23
C SER A 38 5.87 9.82 6.09
N GLU A 39 5.44 10.62 7.04
CA GLU A 39 5.58 12.07 7.08
C GLU A 39 7.00 12.53 7.42
N GLY A 40 7.81 11.64 8.01
CA GLY A 40 9.23 11.88 8.27
C GLY A 40 9.55 12.67 9.53
N LEU A 41 8.57 12.98 10.40
CA LEU A 41 8.81 13.51 11.75
C LEU A 41 8.45 12.44 12.78
N TYR A 42 9.41 11.99 13.58
CA TYR A 42 9.20 10.93 14.57
C TYR A 42 10.27 10.93 15.65
N ARG A 43 10.04 10.19 16.74
CA ARG A 43 11.00 10.03 17.83
C ARG A 43 12.03 8.94 17.49
N LEU A 44 13.32 9.27 17.53
CA LEU A 44 14.44 8.35 17.32
C LEU A 44 15.61 8.69 18.27
N PRO A 45 15.67 8.09 19.46
CA PRO A 45 16.80 8.26 20.37
C PRO A 45 18.09 7.69 19.79
N LYS A 46 19.21 8.39 20.01
CA LYS A 46 20.56 7.95 19.60
C LYS A 46 20.93 6.57 20.11
N HIS A 47 20.48 6.20 21.32
CA HIS A 47 20.67 4.87 21.90
C HIS A 47 20.04 3.74 21.08
N TYR A 48 18.93 3.99 20.39
CA TYR A 48 18.35 3.00 19.46
C TYR A 48 19.21 2.85 18.22
N ILE A 49 19.72 3.97 17.68
CA ILE A 49 20.63 3.95 16.53
C ILE A 49 21.91 3.19 16.89
N ALA A 50 22.52 3.50 18.03
CA ALA A 50 23.73 2.87 18.53
C ALA A 50 23.54 1.36 18.72
N GLY A 51 22.43 0.94 19.36
CA GLY A 51 22.11 -0.47 19.55
C GLY A 51 21.87 -1.20 18.23
N ASP A 52 21.02 -0.66 17.37
CA ASP A 52 20.63 -1.31 16.10
C ASP A 52 21.80 -1.41 15.12
N LEU A 53 22.68 -0.40 15.07
CA LEU A 53 23.82 -0.36 14.17
C LEU A 53 25.11 -0.87 14.80
N SER A 54 25.09 -1.21 16.10
CA SER A 54 26.26 -1.66 16.87
C SER A 54 27.46 -0.70 16.80
N ILE A 55 27.19 0.59 16.95
CA ILE A 55 28.19 1.69 16.95
C ILE A 55 28.08 2.52 18.23
N SER A 56 29.11 3.30 18.56
CA SER A 56 29.11 4.14 19.76
C SER A 56 28.19 5.37 19.60
N ILE A 57 27.76 5.97 20.72
CA ILE A 57 26.93 7.18 20.70
C ILE A 57 27.70 8.35 20.06
N GLU A 58 29.01 8.44 20.29
CA GLU A 58 29.87 9.46 19.70
C GLU A 58 29.93 9.32 18.17
N GLU A 59 29.94 8.09 17.67
CA GLU A 59 29.88 7.82 16.23
C GLU A 59 28.49 8.16 15.66
N VAL A 60 27.42 7.84 16.37
CA VAL A 60 26.05 8.28 16.00
C VAL A 60 25.99 9.80 15.87
N ASP A 61 26.58 10.53 16.82
CA ASP A 61 26.59 11.99 16.81
C ASP A 61 27.31 12.56 15.60
N GLN A 62 28.48 12.02 15.27
CA GLN A 62 29.24 12.42 14.08
C GLN A 62 28.43 12.18 12.80
N LEU A 63 27.82 11.00 12.65
CA LEU A 63 27.05 10.64 11.47
C LEU A 63 25.75 11.46 11.36
N LEU A 64 25.06 11.72 12.47
CA LEU A 64 23.88 12.61 12.49
C LEU A 64 24.26 14.03 12.10
N ASN A 65 25.37 14.57 12.64
CA ASN A 65 25.86 15.90 12.29
C ASN A 65 26.22 16.00 10.80
N ASN A 66 26.80 14.95 10.21
CA ASN A 66 27.03 14.89 8.77
C ASN A 66 25.71 14.99 7.98
N LEU A 67 24.68 14.23 8.36
CA LEU A 67 23.37 14.26 7.70
C LEU A 67 22.63 15.60 7.90
N ILE A 68 22.79 16.22 9.06
CA ILE A 68 22.27 17.58 9.35
C ILE A 68 22.96 18.61 8.46
N GLY A 69 24.30 18.59 8.40
CA GLY A 69 25.10 19.50 7.56
C GLY A 69 24.80 19.36 6.06
N ASN A 70 24.39 18.18 5.62
CA ASN A 70 23.95 17.92 4.25
C ASN A 70 22.48 18.32 3.97
N GLU A 71 21.78 18.83 4.98
CA GLU A 71 20.34 19.13 4.97
C GLU A 71 19.45 17.92 4.66
N PHE A 72 19.91 16.71 4.98
CA PHE A 72 19.12 15.50 4.80
C PHE A 72 18.06 15.37 5.92
N ILE A 73 18.47 15.69 7.14
CA ILE A 73 17.62 15.67 8.34
C ILE A 73 17.76 16.96 9.15
N ALA A 74 16.90 17.11 10.15
CA ALA A 74 17.11 17.94 11.33
C ALA A 74 16.84 17.08 12.58
N TYR A 75 17.48 17.40 13.70
CA TYR A 75 17.39 16.60 14.93
C TYR A 75 17.25 17.48 16.16
N ASP A 76 16.27 17.17 17.01
CA ASP A 76 16.05 17.79 18.32
C ASP A 76 16.60 16.86 19.39
N GLU A 77 17.77 17.23 19.90
CA GLU A 77 18.48 16.52 20.97
C GLU A 77 17.62 16.30 22.22
N LYS A 78 16.95 17.37 22.67
CA LYS A 78 16.21 17.40 23.93
C LYS A 78 15.06 16.40 23.92
N ASN A 79 14.35 16.31 22.81
CA ASN A 79 13.18 15.44 22.68
C ASN A 79 13.46 14.13 21.93
N SER A 80 14.67 13.97 21.41
CA SER A 80 15.06 12.87 20.52
C SER A 80 14.13 12.75 19.30
N ILE A 81 13.79 13.88 18.68
CA ILE A 81 12.93 13.92 17.49
C ILE A 81 13.80 14.15 16.26
N ILE A 82 13.56 13.37 15.22
CA ILE A 82 14.19 13.51 13.91
C ILE A 82 13.17 13.95 12.86
N LEU A 83 13.58 14.86 11.99
CA LEU A 83 12.83 15.34 10.83
C LEU A 83 13.59 15.02 9.54
N ILE A 84 13.01 14.21 8.66
CA ILE A 84 13.54 13.93 7.32
C ILE A 84 13.02 15.01 6.35
N LYS A 85 13.91 15.92 5.91
CA LYS A 85 13.50 17.16 5.22
C LYS A 85 12.73 16.94 3.93
N ARG A 86 13.01 15.84 3.22
CA ARG A 86 12.39 15.52 1.92
C ARG A 86 11.29 14.46 2.01
N ALA A 87 10.89 13.99 3.19
CA ALA A 87 9.92 12.90 3.31
C ALA A 87 8.59 13.21 2.60
N LEU A 88 8.01 14.40 2.82
CA LEU A 88 6.75 14.80 2.18
C LEU A 88 6.86 15.05 0.66
N LYS A 89 8.06 15.28 0.13
CA LYS A 89 8.30 15.39 -1.32
C LYS A 89 8.12 14.03 -2.00
N TYR A 90 8.66 12.97 -1.41
CA TYR A 90 8.62 11.61 -1.97
C TYR A 90 7.41 10.79 -1.49
N SER A 91 6.80 11.16 -0.37
CA SER A 91 5.65 10.45 0.23
C SER A 91 4.54 11.45 0.63
N PRO A 92 3.92 12.15 -0.34
CA PRO A 92 2.84 13.08 -0.05
C PRO A 92 1.59 12.34 0.46
N LEU A 93 1.00 12.88 1.52
CA LEU A 93 -0.24 12.40 2.13
C LEU A 93 -1.46 13.00 1.41
N ILE A 94 -1.95 12.31 0.38
CA ILE A 94 -3.10 12.76 -0.43
C ILE A 94 -4.44 12.35 0.22
N ASN A 95 -4.51 11.14 0.77
CA ASN A 95 -5.75 10.59 1.33
C ASN A 95 -6.05 11.20 2.72
N LYS A 96 -7.26 11.73 2.92
CA LYS A 96 -7.73 12.29 4.21
C LYS A 96 -7.58 11.31 5.39
N ASN A 97 -7.77 10.00 5.17
CA ASN A 97 -7.60 9.01 6.22
C ASN A 97 -6.13 8.87 6.63
N HIS A 98 -5.21 8.95 5.66
CA HIS A 98 -3.77 8.91 5.95
C HIS A 98 -3.32 10.19 6.66
N GLN A 99 -3.86 11.35 6.27
CA GLN A 99 -3.61 12.61 6.98
C GLN A 99 -4.06 12.55 8.44
N LYS A 100 -5.25 11.99 8.71
CA LYS A 100 -5.75 11.77 10.08
C LYS A 100 -4.86 10.82 10.88
N ALA A 101 -4.41 9.73 10.25
CA ALA A 101 -3.52 8.76 10.90
C ALA A 101 -2.16 9.39 11.25
N ALA A 102 -1.57 10.14 10.33
CA ALA A 102 -0.33 10.89 10.56
C ALA A 102 -0.51 11.93 11.67
N LEU A 103 -1.61 12.70 11.65
CA LEU A 103 -1.90 13.67 12.70
C LEU A 103 -1.94 13.02 14.09
N LYS A 104 -2.59 11.86 14.23
CA LYS A 104 -2.62 11.12 15.50
C LYS A 104 -1.21 10.77 15.99
N LYS A 105 -0.31 10.37 15.09
CA LYS A 105 1.08 10.07 15.42
C LYS A 105 1.86 11.32 15.79
N LEU A 106 1.63 12.42 15.10
CA LEU A 106 2.25 13.71 15.42
C LEU A 106 1.82 14.22 16.81
N THR A 107 0.54 14.06 17.19
CA THR A 107 0.05 14.45 18.54
C THR A 107 0.59 13.58 19.68
N GLU A 108 1.12 12.39 19.37
CA GLU A 108 1.75 11.51 20.36
C GLU A 108 3.21 11.93 20.65
N LEU A 109 3.80 12.83 19.83
CA LEU A 109 5.18 13.30 20.00
C LEU A 109 5.27 14.46 21.02
N PRO A 110 6.36 14.56 21.79
CA PRO A 110 6.62 15.74 22.60
C PRO A 110 6.76 17.01 21.74
N LYS A 111 6.41 18.17 22.30
CA LYS A 111 6.52 19.46 21.60
C LYS A 111 7.99 19.75 21.27
N SER A 112 8.25 20.17 20.03
CA SER A 112 9.59 20.40 19.49
C SER A 112 9.57 21.55 18.48
N TYR A 113 10.67 22.29 18.40
CA TYR A 113 10.86 23.34 17.38
C TYR A 113 10.77 22.78 15.95
N LEU A 114 11.03 21.48 15.76
CA LEU A 114 10.95 20.82 14.46
C LEU A 114 9.53 20.78 13.88
N PHE A 115 8.48 20.99 14.68
CA PHE A 115 7.12 21.15 14.16
C PHE A 115 7.00 22.37 13.23
N ASN A 116 7.71 23.47 13.54
CA ASN A 116 7.72 24.65 12.70
C ASN A 116 8.42 24.40 11.37
N GLU A 117 9.57 23.72 11.38
CA GLU A 117 10.27 23.33 10.15
C GLU A 117 9.44 22.33 9.33
N PHE A 118 8.83 21.35 9.99
CA PHE A 118 7.94 20.39 9.36
C PHE A 118 6.75 21.06 8.67
N LEU A 119 6.14 22.07 9.30
CA LEU A 119 5.05 22.83 8.69
C LEU A 119 5.51 23.56 7.41
N LYS A 120 6.67 24.21 7.43
CA LYS A 120 7.24 24.87 6.24
C LYS A 120 7.47 23.88 5.09
N LEU A 121 7.98 22.69 5.40
CA LEU A 121 8.16 21.62 4.41
C LEU A 121 6.82 21.09 3.88
N ALA A 122 5.82 20.95 4.75
CA ALA A 122 4.47 20.57 4.36
C ALA A 122 3.84 21.62 3.42
N GLU A 123 4.01 22.91 3.69
CA GLU A 123 3.51 23.97 2.79
C GLU A 123 4.11 23.87 1.40
N LYS A 124 5.41 23.58 1.33
CA LYS A 124 6.17 23.45 0.07
C LYS A 124 5.80 22.21 -0.73
N HIS A 125 5.61 21.07 -0.07
CA HIS A 125 5.52 19.76 -0.76
C HIS A 125 4.14 19.11 -0.67
N ASN A 126 3.27 19.54 0.25
CA ASN A 126 1.95 18.95 0.48
C ASN A 126 0.96 19.96 1.10
N ASN A 127 0.63 21.02 0.36
CA ASN A 127 -0.14 22.16 0.85
C ASN A 127 -1.51 21.77 1.47
N THR A 128 -2.17 20.72 0.95
CA THR A 128 -3.42 20.22 1.53
C THR A 128 -3.22 19.73 2.97
N PHE A 129 -2.13 19.00 3.22
CA PHE A 129 -1.80 18.54 4.57
C PHE A 129 -1.32 19.70 5.45
N ALA A 130 -0.58 20.67 4.92
CA ALA A 130 -0.18 21.86 5.68
C ALA A 130 -1.37 22.65 6.22
N LYS A 131 -2.40 22.87 5.39
CA LYS A 131 -3.66 23.51 5.83
C LYS A 131 -4.34 22.71 6.94
N TYR A 132 -4.31 21.38 6.84
CA TYR A 132 -4.86 20.51 7.87
C TYR A 132 -4.07 20.59 9.18
N LEU A 133 -2.73 20.58 9.11
CA LEU A 133 -1.85 20.76 10.26
C LEU A 133 -2.10 22.09 10.98
N LYS A 134 -2.14 23.23 10.25
CA LYS A 134 -2.42 24.55 10.86
C LYS A 134 -3.75 24.59 11.61
N LYS A 135 -4.76 23.90 11.09
CA LYS A 135 -6.08 23.85 11.71
C LYS A 135 -6.08 23.02 12.99
N GLU A 136 -5.42 21.88 12.99
CA GLU A 136 -5.53 20.88 14.07
C GLU A 136 -4.39 20.96 15.10
N LEU A 137 -3.22 21.50 14.74
CA LEU A 137 -2.03 21.61 15.60
C LEU A 137 -1.58 23.07 15.80
N ALA A 138 -2.51 24.04 15.79
CA ALA A 138 -2.17 25.45 15.92
C ALA A 138 -1.25 25.75 17.14
N GLU A 139 -1.46 25.05 18.26
CA GLU A 139 -0.67 25.21 19.48
C GLU A 139 0.76 24.62 19.43
N TYR A 140 1.08 23.84 18.40
CA TYR A 140 2.40 23.21 18.20
C TYR A 140 3.35 24.14 17.43
N PHE A 141 2.83 25.18 16.78
CA PHE A 141 3.61 26.06 15.91
C PHE A 141 4.04 27.38 16.57
N ILE A 142 4.19 27.37 17.89
CA ILE A 142 4.63 28.56 18.64
C ILE A 142 6.15 28.62 18.56
N ASP A 143 6.69 29.82 18.32
CA ASP A 143 8.13 30.09 18.28
C ASP A 143 8.74 29.74 19.64
N GLN A 144 9.39 28.59 19.73
CA GLN A 144 10.31 28.25 20.82
C GLN A 144 11.69 28.12 20.20
N ASP A 145 12.34 29.27 20.06
CA ASP A 145 13.76 29.37 19.72
C ASP A 145 14.57 29.28 21.03
N PRO A 146 15.40 28.25 21.23
CA PRO A 146 16.19 28.11 22.45
C PRO A 146 17.48 28.94 22.46
N ASP A 147 17.83 29.68 21.38
CA ASP A 147 19.16 30.30 21.24
C ASP A 147 19.17 31.84 21.35
N VAL A 148 18.12 32.45 21.90
CA VAL A 148 18.07 33.91 22.17
C VAL A 148 17.70 34.20 23.62
N THR A 149 18.59 33.86 24.56
CA THR A 149 18.81 34.63 25.80
C THR A 149 20.14 34.19 26.42
N GLY A 150 21.24 34.73 25.91
CA GLY A 150 22.35 35.10 26.77
C GLY A 150 22.12 36.54 27.23
N ASP A 151 22.01 36.78 28.53
CA ASP A 151 22.98 37.63 29.22
C ASP A 151 22.87 37.49 30.74
N SER A 152 24.04 37.58 31.36
CA SER A 152 24.38 38.12 32.68
C SER A 152 23.35 38.12 33.82
N ASP A 153 23.77 37.46 34.91
CA ASP A 153 23.67 37.91 36.32
C ASP A 153 22.97 36.93 37.26
N ALA A 154 23.78 36.08 37.92
CA ALA A 154 23.71 35.91 39.37
C ALA A 154 24.94 35.15 39.88
N ILE A 155 25.87 35.93 40.42
CA ILE A 155 26.95 35.52 41.30
C ILE A 155 26.37 34.96 42.61
N SER A 156 26.84 33.77 43.00
CA SER A 156 27.20 33.37 44.37
C SER A 156 26.15 32.83 45.37
N ASN A 157 26.59 31.70 45.95
CA ASN A 157 26.38 31.13 47.28
C ASN A 157 25.22 30.16 47.55
N GLY A 158 25.61 28.93 47.91
CA GLY A 158 24.79 28.02 48.72
C GLY A 158 25.29 26.58 48.74
N ILE A 159 26.28 26.28 49.59
CA ILE A 159 26.73 24.93 49.96
C ILE A 159 25.67 24.23 50.84
N ALA A 160 25.40 22.95 50.58
CA ALA A 160 25.16 21.83 51.52
C ALA A 160 24.95 20.57 50.65
N ASP A 161 25.85 19.60 50.54
CA ASP A 161 26.41 18.64 51.52
C ASP A 161 25.36 17.73 52.19
N GLY A 162 25.54 16.41 52.02
CA GLY A 162 24.78 15.36 52.71
C GLY A 162 24.26 14.18 51.85
N ILE A 163 25.12 13.17 51.62
CA ILE A 163 25.00 11.75 52.11
C ILE A 163 23.58 11.11 51.98
N ASP A 164 23.35 9.94 51.36
CA ASP A 164 23.90 8.63 51.76
C ASP A 164 23.71 7.53 50.70
N ASP A 165 24.59 6.53 50.81
CA ASP A 165 24.58 5.22 50.15
C ASP A 165 23.36 4.36 50.54
N ALA A 166 22.89 3.54 49.59
CA ALA A 166 22.20 2.29 49.91
C ALA A 166 22.43 1.25 48.81
N VAL A 167 23.40 0.38 49.10
CA VAL A 167 23.62 -0.96 48.54
C VAL A 167 22.39 -1.83 48.83
N ASN A 168 21.88 -2.61 47.88
CA ASN A 168 21.72 -4.06 48.07
C ASN A 168 21.36 -4.83 46.79
N ASP A 169 22.04 -5.97 46.70
CA ASP A 169 22.08 -7.10 45.79
C ASP A 169 20.75 -7.80 45.43
N GLY A 170 20.81 -8.61 44.37
CA GLY A 170 20.13 -9.91 44.39
C GLY A 170 19.84 -10.59 43.05
N MET A 171 20.77 -11.46 42.62
CA MET A 171 20.60 -12.77 41.93
C MET A 171 19.53 -12.93 40.83
N GLY A 172 19.89 -13.31 39.59
CA GLY A 172 20.07 -14.72 39.17
C GLY A 172 18.85 -15.15 38.34
N ASP A 173 18.87 -15.98 37.31
CA ASP A 173 19.87 -16.85 36.73
C ASP A 173 19.42 -17.18 35.29
N SER A 174 20.40 -17.66 34.52
CA SER A 174 20.46 -18.21 33.17
C SER A 174 19.22 -18.91 32.59
N LEU A 175 18.98 -18.70 31.29
CA LEU A 175 18.63 -19.77 30.34
C LEU A 175 19.20 -19.44 28.95
N GLU A 176 20.31 -20.09 28.62
CA GLU A 176 20.80 -20.31 27.25
C GLU A 176 19.78 -21.16 26.46
N LEU A 177 19.56 -20.83 25.20
CA LEU A 177 19.01 -21.75 24.19
C LEU A 177 19.57 -21.39 22.80
N GLU A 178 20.65 -22.10 22.50
CA GLU A 178 21.14 -22.64 21.21
C GLU A 178 20.92 -21.90 19.88
N LEU A 179 22.05 -21.64 19.22
CA LEU A 179 22.18 -21.30 17.81
C LEU A 179 21.76 -22.49 16.90
N ALA A 180 20.88 -22.22 15.93
CA ALA A 180 20.68 -23.09 14.76
C ALA A 180 21.21 -22.41 13.49
N PRO A 181 21.87 -23.14 12.57
CA PRO A 181 22.57 -22.58 11.43
C PRO A 181 21.62 -22.14 10.30
N ALA A 182 21.85 -20.95 9.76
CA ALA A 182 21.17 -20.45 8.58
C ALA A 182 21.64 -21.21 7.32
N LEU A 183 20.72 -21.95 6.69
CA LEU A 183 20.90 -22.47 5.33
C LEU A 183 20.63 -21.33 4.33
N THR A 184 21.70 -20.81 3.74
CA THR A 184 21.67 -19.98 2.54
C THR A 184 21.44 -20.85 1.30
N PRO A 185 20.47 -20.55 0.42
CA PRO A 185 20.57 -20.93 -0.98
C PRO A 185 21.35 -19.83 -1.72
N THR A 186 22.61 -20.13 -2.02
CA THR A 186 23.42 -19.42 -3.01
C THR A 186 22.84 -19.73 -4.39
N LEU A 187 22.33 -18.73 -5.10
CA LEU A 187 22.08 -18.86 -6.54
C LEU A 187 23.29 -18.31 -7.28
N GLU A 188 24.07 -19.22 -7.89
CA GLU A 188 25.13 -18.91 -8.83
C GLU A 188 24.52 -18.32 -10.12
N LEU A 189 24.81 -17.05 -10.38
CA LEU A 189 24.58 -16.41 -11.67
C LEU A 189 25.71 -16.80 -12.63
N ALA A 190 25.56 -17.94 -13.31
CA ALA A 190 26.32 -18.23 -14.52
C ALA A 190 25.51 -19.13 -15.46
N GLN A 191 25.53 -18.77 -16.74
CA GLN A 191 25.02 -19.51 -17.91
C GLN A 191 23.57 -19.22 -18.31
N PHE A 192 23.33 -18.07 -18.94
CA PHE A 192 22.43 -18.01 -20.10
C PHE A 192 22.85 -16.87 -21.04
N ASN A 193 23.90 -17.12 -21.85
CA ASN A 193 24.10 -16.39 -23.09
C ASN A 193 23.46 -17.21 -24.22
N LYS A 194 22.21 -16.91 -24.54
CA LYS A 194 21.66 -17.18 -25.86
C LYS A 194 20.97 -15.91 -26.36
N THR A 195 21.61 -15.31 -27.35
CA THR A 195 21.06 -14.31 -28.26
C THR A 195 19.70 -14.77 -28.76
N PHE A 196 18.65 -14.00 -28.49
CA PHE A 196 17.37 -14.16 -29.14
C PHE A 196 17.39 -13.34 -30.42
N ASP A 197 17.32 -14.08 -31.54
CA ASP A 197 17.14 -13.56 -32.88
C ASP A 197 15.69 -13.08 -33.02
N SER A 198 15.52 -11.85 -33.49
CA SER A 198 14.21 -11.33 -33.87
C SER A 198 13.92 -11.84 -35.27
N ASP A 199 13.02 -12.82 -35.40
CA ASP A 199 12.14 -13.02 -36.56
C ASP A 199 11.38 -14.34 -36.39
N SER A 200 10.17 -14.26 -35.85
CA SER A 200 9.15 -15.29 -36.03
C SER A 200 7.78 -14.65 -35.86
N GLU A 201 7.20 -14.24 -36.99
CA GLU A 201 5.79 -13.87 -37.10
C GLU A 201 4.92 -15.05 -36.62
N MET A 202 4.00 -14.79 -35.69
CA MET A 202 2.90 -15.71 -35.40
C MET A 202 1.58 -15.00 -35.76
N GLU A 203 0.90 -15.56 -36.76
CA GLU A 203 -0.43 -15.19 -37.24
C GLU A 203 -1.46 -15.21 -36.10
N ILE A 204 -2.24 -14.13 -35.99
CA ILE A 204 -3.47 -14.10 -35.21
C ILE A 204 -4.60 -14.59 -36.12
N ILE A 205 -5.12 -15.79 -35.86
CA ILE A 205 -6.33 -16.30 -36.51
C ILE A 205 -7.54 -15.58 -35.91
N PHE A 206 -8.14 -14.68 -36.70
CA PHE A 206 -9.45 -14.09 -36.44
C PHE A 206 -10.54 -15.10 -36.84
N ILE A 207 -11.35 -15.56 -35.88
CA ILE A 207 -12.60 -16.27 -36.17
C ILE A 207 -13.71 -15.22 -36.23
N GLU A 208 -14.07 -14.80 -37.43
CA GLU A 208 -15.34 -14.12 -37.73
C GLU A 208 -16.45 -15.17 -37.77
N ASN A 209 -17.34 -15.17 -36.77
CA ASN A 209 -18.64 -15.81 -36.92
C ASN A 209 -19.63 -14.79 -37.48
N ASN A 210 -19.75 -14.77 -38.80
CA ASN A 210 -20.90 -14.22 -39.50
C ASN A 210 -22.13 -15.07 -39.16
N PHE A 211 -23.16 -14.44 -38.61
CA PHE A 211 -24.52 -14.98 -38.64
C PHE A 211 -25.43 -13.94 -39.27
N ASP A 212 -25.62 -14.07 -40.58
CA ASP A 212 -26.68 -13.39 -41.32
C ASP A 212 -28.03 -14.00 -40.93
N GLY A 213 -28.88 -13.17 -40.34
CA GLY A 213 -30.28 -13.44 -40.09
C GLY A 213 -31.11 -12.23 -40.47
N ASP A 214 -31.39 -12.09 -41.76
CA ASP A 214 -32.35 -11.13 -42.30
C ASP A 214 -33.75 -11.40 -41.72
N ASN A 215 -34.32 -10.39 -41.05
CA ASN A 215 -35.77 -10.24 -40.97
C ASN A 215 -36.13 -8.79 -40.65
N THR A 216 -36.40 -8.05 -41.72
CA THR A 216 -37.06 -6.75 -41.69
C THR A 216 -38.57 -6.93 -41.43
N SER A 217 -39.04 -6.69 -40.20
CA SER A 217 -40.36 -6.05 -39.91
C SER A 217 -40.69 -6.01 -38.40
N ASN A 218 -40.62 -4.82 -37.78
CA ASN A 218 -41.60 -4.25 -36.80
C ASN A 218 -40.96 -3.26 -35.80
N LEU A 219 -40.75 -2.03 -36.26
CA LEU A 219 -40.06 -0.94 -35.54
C LEU A 219 -40.77 -0.34 -34.30
N ASN A 220 -41.71 -1.03 -33.63
CA ASN A 220 -42.38 -0.46 -32.45
C ASN A 220 -42.54 -1.42 -31.24
N ASN A 221 -42.08 -2.68 -31.33
CA ASN A 221 -42.13 -3.65 -30.20
C ASN A 221 -40.75 -3.98 -29.58
N ASP A 222 -39.65 -3.62 -30.25
CA ASP A 222 -38.30 -4.06 -29.84
C ASP A 222 -37.75 -3.33 -28.60
N SER A 223 -38.15 -2.08 -28.35
CA SER A 223 -37.63 -1.32 -27.20
C SER A 223 -38.22 -1.79 -25.86
N ALA A 224 -39.49 -2.23 -25.86
CA ALA A 224 -40.14 -2.78 -24.68
C ALA A 224 -39.57 -4.16 -24.33
N ALA A 225 -39.39 -5.03 -25.33
CA ALA A 225 -38.79 -6.35 -25.15
C ALA A 225 -37.33 -6.27 -24.68
N ALA A 226 -36.53 -5.33 -25.22
CA ALA A 226 -35.15 -5.12 -24.78
C ALA A 226 -35.06 -4.58 -23.33
N ALA A 227 -35.95 -3.66 -22.95
CA ALA A 227 -36.01 -3.13 -21.59
C ALA A 227 -36.49 -4.19 -20.58
N GLU A 228 -37.43 -5.05 -20.97
CA GLU A 228 -37.92 -6.16 -20.16
C GLU A 228 -36.84 -7.22 -19.94
N GLN A 229 -36.08 -7.57 -20.99
CA GLN A 229 -34.93 -8.48 -20.91
C GLN A 229 -33.80 -7.92 -20.02
N THR A 230 -33.51 -6.62 -20.14
CA THR A 230 -32.50 -5.92 -19.33
C THR A 230 -32.87 -5.98 -17.84
N ASN A 231 -34.13 -5.73 -17.51
CA ASN A 231 -34.61 -5.81 -16.13
C ASN A 231 -34.58 -7.25 -15.60
N PHE A 232 -34.93 -8.23 -16.44
CA PHE A 232 -34.91 -9.63 -16.07
C PHE A 232 -33.49 -10.12 -15.70
N GLU A 233 -32.49 -9.83 -16.54
CA GLU A 233 -31.10 -10.23 -16.25
C GLU A 233 -30.55 -9.49 -15.02
N ALA A 234 -30.82 -8.18 -14.89
CA ALA A 234 -30.42 -7.41 -13.71
C ALA A 234 -31.01 -8.00 -12.42
N GLU A 235 -32.28 -8.40 -12.44
CA GLU A 235 -32.96 -9.02 -11.30
C GLU A 235 -32.35 -10.39 -10.97
N LYS A 236 -32.10 -11.22 -11.98
CA LYS A 236 -31.49 -12.55 -11.85
C LYS A 236 -30.09 -12.45 -11.21
N LEU A 237 -29.22 -11.59 -11.70
CA LEU A 237 -27.87 -11.39 -11.16
C LEU A 237 -27.90 -10.77 -9.75
N THR A 238 -28.85 -9.88 -9.49
CA THR A 238 -29.05 -9.32 -8.14
C THR A 238 -29.42 -10.41 -7.15
N LYS A 239 -30.34 -11.32 -7.51
CA LYS A 239 -30.72 -12.47 -6.68
C LYS A 239 -29.53 -13.42 -6.47
N LYS A 240 -28.77 -13.72 -7.52
CA LYS A 240 -27.56 -14.56 -7.45
C LYS A 240 -26.52 -13.99 -6.48
N LEU A 241 -26.25 -12.69 -6.55
CA LEU A 241 -25.33 -12.02 -5.63
C LEU A 241 -25.80 -12.13 -4.17
N ILE A 242 -27.10 -11.96 -3.92
CA ILE A 242 -27.69 -12.11 -2.58
C ILE A 242 -27.48 -13.53 -2.06
N ASP A 243 -27.74 -14.54 -2.88
CA ASP A 243 -27.57 -15.95 -2.52
C ASP A 243 -26.14 -16.30 -2.17
N LEU A 244 -25.18 -15.86 -3.00
CA LEU A 244 -23.75 -16.11 -2.76
C LEU A 244 -23.25 -15.39 -1.50
N ILE A 245 -23.72 -14.16 -1.24
CA ILE A 245 -23.36 -13.45 0.01
C ILE A 245 -23.90 -14.20 1.23
N LEU A 246 -25.15 -14.71 1.16
CA LEU A 246 -25.76 -15.46 2.26
C LEU A 246 -25.11 -16.83 2.48
N SER A 247 -24.71 -17.53 1.42
CA SER A 247 -23.99 -18.81 1.53
C SER A 247 -22.63 -18.62 2.18
N ASN A 248 -21.94 -17.52 1.89
CA ASN A 248 -20.65 -17.17 2.48
C ASN A 248 -20.75 -16.59 3.89
N ASN A 249 -21.82 -15.84 4.18
CA ASN A 249 -22.05 -15.20 5.46
C ASN A 249 -23.56 -15.12 5.76
N SER A 250 -24.05 -16.08 6.54
CA SER A 250 -25.45 -16.16 6.95
C SER A 250 -25.94 -14.98 7.79
N ARG A 251 -25.03 -14.19 8.37
CA ARG A 251 -25.34 -12.99 9.16
C ARG A 251 -25.25 -11.69 8.34
N ALA A 252 -24.88 -11.76 7.07
CA ALA A 252 -24.79 -10.57 6.23
C ALA A 252 -26.16 -9.91 6.05
N ARG A 253 -26.20 -8.59 6.19
CA ARG A 253 -27.42 -7.81 5.97
C ARG A 253 -27.63 -7.61 4.46
N VAL A 254 -28.50 -8.42 3.88
CA VAL A 254 -28.89 -8.36 2.46
C VAL A 254 -30.37 -7.99 2.30
N PRO A 255 -30.81 -7.43 1.17
CA PRO A 255 -32.22 -7.18 0.92
C PRO A 255 -33.01 -8.47 0.70
N GLU A 256 -34.31 -8.42 0.99
CA GLU A 256 -35.26 -9.44 0.54
C GLU A 256 -35.36 -9.41 -0.99
N LYS A 257 -35.51 -10.58 -1.61
CA LYS A 257 -35.56 -10.77 -3.07
C LYS A 257 -36.92 -10.35 -3.66
N ASN A 258 -37.34 -9.12 -3.38
CA ASN A 258 -38.62 -8.57 -3.79
C ASN A 258 -38.43 -7.17 -4.39
N ILE A 259 -39.05 -6.93 -5.56
CA ILE A 259 -39.00 -5.65 -6.29
C ILE A 259 -39.59 -4.50 -5.45
N GLU A 260 -40.56 -4.76 -4.58
CA GLU A 260 -41.13 -3.76 -3.69
C GLU A 260 -40.15 -3.31 -2.58
N ASN A 261 -39.10 -4.09 -2.32
CA ASN A 261 -38.10 -3.76 -1.31
C ASN A 261 -37.17 -2.64 -1.80
N LYS A 262 -37.20 -1.49 -1.11
CA LYS A 262 -36.39 -0.31 -1.46
C LYS A 262 -34.88 -0.60 -1.55
N LEU A 263 -34.35 -1.50 -0.71
CA LEU A 263 -32.94 -1.86 -0.73
C LEU A 263 -32.63 -2.79 -1.92
N PHE A 264 -33.54 -3.70 -2.25
CA PHE A 264 -33.43 -4.55 -3.44
C PHE A 264 -33.41 -3.71 -4.72
N ARG A 265 -34.31 -2.73 -4.87
CA ARG A 265 -34.30 -1.80 -6.02
C ARG A 265 -32.98 -1.05 -6.16
N LYS A 266 -32.38 -0.61 -5.05
CA LYS A 266 -31.05 0.03 -5.09
C LYS A 266 -29.94 -0.92 -5.54
N TRP A 267 -30.06 -2.21 -5.25
CA TRP A 267 -29.10 -3.21 -5.72
C TRP A 267 -29.30 -3.49 -7.20
N LEU A 268 -30.55 -3.69 -7.61
CA LEU A 268 -30.94 -3.86 -9.01
C LEU A 268 -30.46 -2.68 -9.87
N ASP A 269 -30.72 -1.44 -9.45
CA ASP A 269 -30.23 -0.23 -10.12
C ASP A 269 -28.70 -0.19 -10.24
N SER A 270 -27.97 -0.82 -9.30
CA SER A 270 -26.51 -0.82 -9.35
C SER A 270 -26.00 -1.83 -10.37
N ILE A 271 -26.68 -2.97 -10.53
CA ILE A 271 -26.35 -4.01 -11.51
C ILE A 271 -26.77 -3.56 -12.92
N GLU A 272 -27.95 -2.96 -13.07
CA GLU A 272 -28.38 -2.33 -14.33
C GLU A 272 -27.40 -1.23 -14.76
N LYS A 273 -27.01 -0.33 -13.85
CA LYS A 273 -26.00 0.71 -14.17
C LYS A 273 -24.63 0.13 -14.51
N LEU A 274 -24.30 -1.04 -13.98
CA LEU A 274 -23.05 -1.70 -14.33
C LEU A 274 -23.10 -2.21 -15.77
N ASN A 275 -24.24 -2.75 -16.20
CA ASN A 275 -24.46 -3.13 -17.59
C ASN A 275 -24.51 -1.92 -18.53
N ARG A 276 -25.28 -0.88 -18.19
CA ARG A 276 -25.50 0.26 -19.08
C ARG A 276 -24.37 1.28 -19.09
N LEU A 277 -23.81 1.61 -17.92
CA LEU A 277 -22.81 2.69 -17.79
C LEU A 277 -21.42 2.16 -17.43
N GLY A 278 -21.33 1.01 -16.77
CA GLY A 278 -20.07 0.49 -16.28
C GLY A 278 -19.69 1.02 -14.89
N PRO A 279 -18.40 1.28 -14.63
CA PRO A 279 -17.88 1.66 -13.32
C PRO A 279 -18.51 2.95 -12.76
N VAL A 280 -18.37 3.16 -11.45
CA VAL A 280 -18.90 4.36 -10.80
C VAL A 280 -18.26 5.62 -11.40
N GLY A 281 -19.10 6.50 -11.96
CA GLY A 281 -18.67 7.77 -12.55
C GLY A 281 -18.54 7.75 -14.08
N ALA A 282 -18.61 6.58 -14.71
CA ALA A 282 -18.65 6.46 -16.16
C ALA A 282 -19.96 7.05 -16.72
N LYS A 283 -19.84 7.74 -17.86
CA LYS A 283 -20.96 8.29 -18.63
C LYS A 283 -21.33 7.36 -19.76
N GLU A 284 -22.57 7.48 -20.24
CA GLU A 284 -23.12 6.65 -21.34
C GLU A 284 -22.30 6.77 -22.63
N GLU A 285 -21.79 7.97 -22.92
CA GLU A 285 -20.93 8.27 -24.06
C GLU A 285 -19.57 7.54 -24.04
N GLU A 286 -19.11 7.08 -22.87
CA GLU A 286 -17.81 6.41 -22.74
C GLU A 286 -17.86 4.91 -23.09
N ASN A 287 -19.07 4.35 -23.29
CA ASN A 287 -19.32 2.95 -23.65
C ASN A 287 -18.52 1.92 -22.81
N LYS A 288 -18.55 2.09 -21.47
CA LYS A 288 -17.84 1.23 -20.51
C LYS A 288 -18.74 0.20 -19.83
N GLY A 289 -19.93 -0.04 -20.40
CA GLY A 289 -20.88 -1.01 -19.89
C GLY A 289 -20.34 -2.44 -19.96
N TYR A 290 -20.65 -3.25 -18.95
CA TYR A 290 -20.28 -4.67 -18.93
C TYR A 290 -21.43 -5.51 -19.50
N SER A 291 -21.14 -6.52 -20.30
CA SER A 291 -22.11 -7.53 -20.69
C SER A 291 -22.66 -8.29 -19.47
N TRP A 292 -23.85 -8.88 -19.61
CA TRP A 292 -24.45 -9.67 -18.53
C TRP A 292 -23.58 -10.85 -18.11
N GLN A 293 -22.86 -11.45 -19.06
CA GLN A 293 -21.93 -12.54 -18.79
C GLN A 293 -20.73 -12.07 -17.97
N GLU A 294 -20.10 -10.95 -18.34
CA GLU A 294 -18.97 -10.40 -17.58
C GLU A 294 -19.39 -10.05 -16.14
N ILE A 295 -20.58 -9.48 -15.96
CA ILE A 295 -21.10 -9.19 -14.62
C ILE A 295 -21.28 -10.47 -13.80
N ASP A 296 -21.78 -11.54 -14.43
CA ASP A 296 -21.97 -12.83 -13.78
C ASP A 296 -20.64 -13.44 -13.31
N GLU A 297 -19.64 -13.47 -14.19
CA GLU A 297 -18.30 -13.96 -13.90
C GLU A 297 -17.63 -13.14 -12.78
N ILE A 298 -17.80 -11.81 -12.80
CA ILE A 298 -17.29 -10.92 -11.75
C ILE A 298 -17.98 -11.17 -10.41
N ILE A 299 -19.31 -11.43 -10.42
CA ILE A 299 -20.05 -11.82 -9.21
C ILE A 299 -19.47 -13.11 -8.65
N GLU A 300 -19.32 -14.15 -9.46
CA GLU A 300 -18.79 -15.45 -9.04
C GLU A 300 -17.38 -15.33 -8.48
N PHE A 301 -16.46 -14.70 -9.23
CA PHE A 301 -15.09 -14.47 -8.79
C PHE A 301 -15.05 -13.74 -7.43
N SER A 302 -15.84 -12.67 -7.29
CA SER A 302 -15.87 -11.88 -6.05
C SER A 302 -16.37 -12.67 -4.84
N GLN A 303 -17.18 -13.71 -5.04
CA GLN A 303 -17.78 -14.50 -3.96
C GLN A 303 -17.06 -15.82 -3.70
N GLN A 304 -16.24 -16.30 -4.65
CA GLN A 304 -15.39 -17.48 -4.45
C GLN A 304 -14.04 -17.11 -3.80
N ASN A 305 -13.55 -15.89 -4.01
CA ASN A 305 -12.30 -15.43 -3.44
C ASN A 305 -12.43 -15.03 -1.95
N ASP A 306 -11.52 -15.52 -1.08
CA ASP A 306 -11.56 -15.29 0.37
C ASP A 306 -11.50 -13.81 0.77
N PHE A 307 -10.68 -13.03 0.08
CA PHE A 307 -10.57 -11.60 0.32
C PHE A 307 -11.85 -10.89 -0.15
N TRP A 308 -12.34 -11.19 -1.35
CA TRP A 308 -13.47 -10.45 -1.91
C TRP A 308 -14.81 -10.79 -1.27
N LYS A 309 -15.08 -12.04 -0.92
CA LYS A 309 -16.37 -12.43 -0.33
C LYS A 309 -16.63 -11.76 1.02
N SER A 310 -15.57 -11.42 1.76
CA SER A 310 -15.67 -10.66 3.01
C SER A 310 -15.84 -9.14 2.79
N ASN A 311 -15.51 -8.63 1.60
CA ASN A 311 -15.47 -7.20 1.28
C ASN A 311 -16.58 -6.74 0.34
N ILE A 312 -17.12 -7.62 -0.51
CA ILE A 312 -18.20 -7.36 -1.45
C ILE A 312 -19.50 -7.87 -0.83
N LEU A 313 -20.10 -7.04 0.02
CA LEU A 313 -21.35 -7.34 0.74
C LEU A 313 -22.56 -6.58 0.17
N SER A 314 -22.41 -5.92 -0.99
CA SER A 314 -23.51 -5.27 -1.70
C SER A 314 -23.23 -5.03 -3.17
N ALA A 315 -24.30 -4.88 -3.97
CA ALA A 315 -24.21 -4.54 -5.39
C ALA A 315 -23.51 -3.19 -5.65
N GLN A 316 -23.69 -2.18 -4.78
CA GLN A 316 -22.98 -0.90 -4.91
C GLN A 316 -21.47 -1.08 -4.70
N LYS A 317 -21.08 -1.95 -3.77
CA LYS A 317 -19.68 -2.23 -3.48
C LYS A 317 -19.03 -3.01 -4.61
N LEU A 318 -19.76 -3.96 -5.20
CA LEU A 318 -19.38 -4.66 -6.43
C LEU A 318 -19.08 -3.66 -7.56
N ARG A 319 -20.06 -2.81 -7.92
CA ARG A 319 -19.89 -1.80 -8.98
C ARG A 319 -18.72 -0.84 -8.70
N LYS A 320 -18.49 -0.49 -7.43
CA LYS A 320 -17.35 0.37 -7.04
C LYS A 320 -16.00 -0.31 -7.26
N GLN A 321 -15.92 -1.63 -7.14
CA GLN A 321 -14.68 -2.40 -7.26
C GLN A 321 -14.55 -3.15 -8.59
N VAL A 322 -15.49 -2.99 -9.53
CA VAL A 322 -15.57 -3.78 -10.76
C VAL A 322 -14.26 -3.79 -11.56
N ILE A 323 -13.63 -2.61 -11.74
CA ILE A 323 -12.34 -2.49 -12.45
C ILE A 323 -11.23 -3.28 -11.74
N VAL A 324 -11.21 -3.26 -10.41
CA VAL A 324 -10.19 -3.97 -9.63
C VAL A 324 -10.41 -5.48 -9.70
N LEU A 325 -11.67 -5.92 -9.65
CA LEU A 325 -12.05 -7.32 -9.78
C LEU A 325 -11.68 -7.86 -11.16
N GLU A 326 -12.05 -7.14 -12.22
CA GLU A 326 -11.73 -7.47 -13.61
C GLU A 326 -10.21 -7.61 -13.83
N ASN A 327 -9.42 -6.63 -13.38
CA ASN A 327 -7.96 -6.69 -13.49
C ASN A 327 -7.35 -7.89 -12.75
N GLN A 328 -7.95 -8.31 -11.63
CA GLN A 328 -7.48 -9.48 -10.89
C GLN A 328 -7.91 -10.79 -11.56
N MET A 329 -9.12 -10.86 -12.11
CA MET A 329 -9.58 -12.00 -12.91
C MET A 329 -8.67 -12.24 -14.12
N GLN A 330 -8.32 -11.17 -14.84
CA GLN A 330 -7.41 -11.28 -15.99
C GLN A 330 -6.03 -11.80 -15.55
N ARG A 331 -5.46 -11.26 -14.46
CA ARG A 331 -4.15 -11.72 -13.93
C ARG A 331 -4.18 -13.18 -13.48
N ASN A 332 -5.23 -13.61 -12.80
CA ASN A 332 -5.39 -14.99 -12.39
C ASN A 332 -5.51 -15.91 -13.61
N GLY A 333 -6.29 -15.52 -14.62
CA GLY A 333 -6.39 -16.28 -15.88
C GLY A 333 -5.05 -16.43 -16.60
N TYR A 334 -4.18 -15.41 -16.57
CA TYR A 334 -2.81 -15.52 -17.08
C TYR A 334 -1.93 -16.49 -16.27
N GLN A 335 -2.08 -16.52 -14.94
CA GLN A 335 -1.35 -17.49 -14.10
C GLN A 335 -1.82 -18.91 -14.36
N ASP A 336 -3.13 -19.15 -14.42
CA ASP A 336 -3.71 -20.48 -14.68
C ASP A 336 -3.28 -21.01 -16.05
N GLN A 337 -3.22 -20.15 -17.08
CA GLN A 337 -2.71 -20.52 -18.40
C GLN A 337 -1.20 -20.81 -18.41
N ALA A 338 -0.41 -20.09 -17.61
CA ALA A 338 1.02 -20.33 -17.50
C ALA A 338 1.31 -21.65 -16.77
N GLU A 339 0.56 -21.96 -15.71
CA GLU A 339 0.64 -23.23 -14.98
C GLU A 339 0.24 -24.40 -15.88
N ALA A 340 -0.88 -24.31 -16.60
CA ALA A 340 -1.29 -25.34 -17.55
C ALA A 340 -0.25 -25.61 -18.66
N LYS A 341 0.44 -24.55 -19.13
CA LYS A 341 1.55 -24.70 -20.08
C LYS A 341 2.77 -25.37 -19.46
N MET A 342 3.08 -25.09 -18.20
CA MET A 342 4.17 -25.74 -17.48
C MET A 342 3.88 -27.21 -17.20
N ASP A 343 2.65 -27.57 -16.87
CA ASP A 343 2.23 -28.96 -16.68
C ASP A 343 2.30 -29.74 -17.99
N MET A 344 1.82 -29.17 -19.10
CA MET A 344 1.95 -29.77 -20.44
C MET A 344 3.42 -29.95 -20.85
N LEU A 345 4.28 -28.98 -20.55
CA LEU A 345 5.73 -29.09 -20.78
C LEU A 345 6.34 -30.21 -19.93
N ALA A 346 5.96 -30.32 -18.65
CA ALA A 346 6.47 -31.36 -17.77
C ALA A 346 6.07 -32.77 -18.24
N GLU A 347 4.86 -32.93 -18.78
CA GLU A 347 4.38 -34.18 -19.37
C GLU A 347 5.18 -34.56 -20.63
N LEU A 348 5.42 -33.61 -21.55
CA LEU A 348 6.27 -33.80 -22.73
C LEU A 348 7.72 -34.19 -22.36
N TYR A 349 8.29 -33.56 -21.32
CA TYR A 349 9.64 -33.92 -20.84
C TYR A 349 9.69 -35.31 -20.20
N ALA A 350 8.61 -35.75 -19.56
CA ALA A 350 8.53 -37.09 -18.99
C ALA A 350 8.43 -38.16 -20.08
N GLU A 351 7.66 -37.89 -21.14
CA GLU A 351 7.50 -38.77 -22.30
C GLU A 351 8.82 -38.91 -23.08
N ALA A 352 9.50 -37.80 -23.37
CA ALA A 352 10.79 -37.81 -24.07
C ALA A 352 11.91 -38.53 -23.29
N LYS A 353 11.85 -38.56 -21.94
CA LYS A 353 12.79 -39.32 -21.11
C LYS A 353 12.45 -40.81 -21.00
N GLY A 354 11.19 -41.19 -21.27
CA GLY A 354 10.75 -42.59 -21.29
C GLY A 354 11.27 -43.33 -22.52
N ASP A 355 11.34 -42.64 -23.67
CA ASP A 355 11.78 -43.23 -24.94
C ASP A 355 13.29 -43.50 -25.02
N ASP A 356 14.09 -42.84 -24.17
CA ASP A 356 15.56 -43.03 -24.11
C ASP A 356 15.99 -44.29 -23.31
N LEU A 357 15.06 -45.05 -22.71
CA LEU A 357 15.37 -46.23 -21.89
C LEU A 357 15.15 -47.58 -22.59
N ASP A 358 14.60 -47.59 -23.81
CA ASP A 358 14.33 -48.82 -24.59
C ASP A 358 15.18 -48.93 -25.89
N GLY A 359 16.25 -48.12 -26.02
CA GLY A 359 17.16 -48.08 -27.18
C GLY A 359 18.45 -48.89 -27.05
#